data_AF-A0A2E7VPZ7-F1
#
_entry.id   AF-A0A2E7VPZ7-F1
#
_cell.length_a   1.000
_cell.length_b   1.000
_cell.length_c   1.000
_cell.angle_alpha   90.00
_cell.angle_beta   90.00
_cell.angle_gamma   90.00
#
_symmetry.space_group_name_H-M   'P 1'
#
loop_
_entity.id
_entity.type
_entity.pdbx_description
1 polymer ?
#
loop_
_entity_poly.entity_id
_entity_poly.type
_entity_poly.pdbx_seq_one_letter_code
_entity_poly.pdbx_strand_id
1 'polypeptide(L)' 'MINIDGTELKQITFDESFDAFPMFSYSGKKLVFSSNRNNNGTRSTNLFIADWIE' A
#
# COMPACT_ATOMS: atom_id res chain seq x y z
N MET A 1 1.37 -5.46 6.68
CA MET A 1 1.80 -5.07 8.04
C MET A 1 2.50 -6.25 8.67
N ILE A 2 3.52 -5.99 9.48
CA ILE A 2 4.30 -7.02 10.16
C ILE A 2 4.80 -6.39 11.47
N ASN A 3 4.84 -7.17 12.54
CA ASN A 3 5.43 -6.72 13.79
C ASN A 3 6.95 -6.53 13.63
N ILE A 4 7.56 -5.73 14.52
CA ILE A 4 9.00 -5.46 14.48
C ILE A 4 9.86 -6.74 14.65
N ASP A 5 9.31 -7.74 15.33
CA ASP A 5 9.91 -9.06 15.53
C ASP A 5 9.67 -10.01 14.34
N GLY A 6 8.98 -9.56 13.29
CA GLY A 6 8.66 -10.34 12.10
C GLY A 6 7.38 -11.20 12.21
N THR A 7 6.66 -11.12 13.33
CA THR A 7 5.41 -11.87 13.52
C THR A 7 4.19 -11.16 12.91
N GLU A 8 3.06 -11.87 12.82
CA GLU A 8 1.75 -11.34 12.41
C GLU A 8 1.74 -10.60 11.05
N LEU A 9 2.42 -11.19 10.05
CA LEU A 9 2.37 -10.67 8.68
C LEU A 9 0.92 -10.67 8.14
N LYS A 10 0.40 -9.47 7.88
CA LYS A 10 -0.93 -9.22 7.31
C LYS A 10 -0.83 -8.55 5.95
N GLN A 11 -1.40 -9.18 4.92
CA GLN A 11 -1.61 -8.58 3.61
C GLN A 11 -2.74 -7.54 3.67
N ILE A 12 -2.53 -6.37 3.07
CA ILE A 12 -3.49 -5.24 3.13
C ILE A 12 -3.90 -4.72 1.74
N THR A 13 -3.29 -5.23 0.68
CA THR A 13 -3.70 -4.99 -0.71
C THR A 13 -3.85 -6.34 -1.42
N PHE A 14 -4.76 -6.42 -2.38
CA PHE A 14 -5.20 -7.68 -2.99
C PHE A 14 -5.27 -7.64 -4.51
N ASP A 15 -4.77 -6.56 -5.12
CA ASP A 15 -4.66 -6.48 -6.57
C ASP A 15 -3.52 -7.42 -7.04
N GLU A 16 -3.68 -8.05 -8.21
CA GLU A 16 -2.63 -8.91 -8.79
C GLU A 16 -1.45 -8.09 -9.35
N SER A 17 -1.62 -6.78 -9.48
CA SER A 17 -0.59 -5.85 -9.92
C SER A 17 0.47 -5.59 -8.84
N PHE A 18 1.58 -4.99 -9.27
CA PHE A 18 2.64 -4.54 -8.38
C PHE A 18 2.16 -3.46 -7.40
N ASP A 19 2.46 -3.63 -6.12
CA ASP A 19 2.25 -2.68 -5.02
C ASP A 19 3.55 -2.50 -4.21
N ALA A 20 3.98 -1.26 -3.95
CA ALA A 20 5.22 -0.99 -3.20
C ALA A 20 5.28 0.40 -2.55
N PHE A 21 6.39 0.64 -1.85
CA PHE A 21 6.77 1.92 -1.23
C PHE A 21 5.71 2.54 -0.31
N PRO A 22 5.15 1.77 0.66
CA PRO A 22 4.15 2.30 1.57
C PRO A 22 4.76 3.33 2.53
N MET A 23 4.01 4.39 2.82
CA MET A 23 4.34 5.38 3.84
C MET A 23 3.09 5.80 4.60
N PHE A 24 3.19 5.89 5.93
CA PHE A 24 2.13 6.49 6.74
C PHE A 24 2.28 8.01 6.76
N SER A 25 1.15 8.72 6.75
CA SER A 25 1.14 10.15 7.09
C SER A 25 1.64 10.36 8.52
N TYR A 26 2.15 11.56 8.83
CA TYR A 26 2.63 11.89 10.19
C TYR A 26 1.61 11.58 11.30
N SER A 27 0.32 11.82 11.02
CA SER A 27 -0.76 11.55 11.97
C SER A 27 -1.16 10.06 12.09
N GLY A 28 -0.61 9.17 11.26
CA GLY A 28 -0.99 7.76 11.17
C GLY A 28 -2.33 7.49 10.48
N LYS A 29 -3.13 8.51 10.15
CA LYS A 29 -4.51 8.37 9.64
C LYS A 29 -4.63 8.02 8.15
N LYS A 30 -3.52 8.03 7.42
CA LYS A 30 -3.49 7.74 5.99
C LYS A 30 -2.27 6.91 5.64
N LEU A 31 -2.45 6.02 4.68
CA LEU A 31 -1.41 5.24 4.03
C LEU A 31 -1.32 5.67 2.57
N VAL A 32 -0.14 6.08 2.11
CA VAL A 32 0.17 6.23 0.69
C VAL A 32 0.99 5.05 0.22
N PHE A 33 0.75 4.58 -1.00
CA PHE A 33 1.54 3.53 -1.64
C PHE A 33 1.51 3.69 -3.16
N SER A 34 2.49 3.08 -3.83
CA SER A 34 2.58 3.04 -5.29
C SER A 34 1.96 1.75 -5.82
N SER A 35 1.18 1.83 -6.90
CA SER A 35 0.61 0.65 -7.54
C SER A 35 0.51 0.78 -9.05
N ASN A 36 0.58 -0.36 -9.74
CA ASN A 36 0.32 -0.47 -11.17
C ASN A 36 -1.16 -0.78 -11.48
N ARG A 37 -2.03 -0.87 -10.46
CA ARG A 37 -3.46 -1.04 -10.68
C ARG A 37 -4.05 0.13 -11.49
N ASN A 38 -5.12 -0.14 -12.22
CA ASN A 38 -5.84 0.84 -13.03
C ASN A 38 -4.97 1.58 -14.07
N ASN A 39 -3.87 0.97 -14.53
CA ASN A 39 -2.96 1.58 -15.49
C ASN A 39 -3.25 1.22 -16.97
N ASN A 40 -4.38 0.55 -17.25
CA ASN A 40 -4.77 0.08 -18.59
C ASN A 40 -3.73 -0.80 -19.29
N GLY A 41 -3.01 -1.64 -18.54
CA GLY A 41 -1.98 -2.54 -19.07
C GLY A 41 -0.68 -1.83 -19.48
N THR A 42 -0.52 -0.55 -19.13
CA THR A 42 0.71 0.20 -19.37
C THR A 42 1.77 -0.13 -18.31
N ARG A 43 2.91 0.59 -18.34
CA ARG A 43 3.97 0.50 -17.33
C ARG A 43 3.90 1.63 -16.30
N SER A 44 2.80 2.36 -16.24
CA SER A 44 2.64 3.46 -15.30
C SER A 44 2.49 2.94 -13.88
N THR A 45 3.20 3.59 -12.95
CA THR A 45 3.05 3.43 -11.51
C THR A 45 2.38 4.68 -10.96
N ASN A 46 1.22 4.48 -10.32
CA ASN A 46 0.39 5.55 -9.79
C ASN A 46 0.46 5.60 -8.27
N LEU A 47 0.17 6.77 -7.70
CA LEU A 47 0.08 6.96 -6.25
C LEU A 47 -1.36 6.78 -5.78
N PHE A 48 -1.54 5.98 -4.74
CA PHE A 48 -2.81 5.76 -4.07
C PHE A 48 -2.71 6.22 -2.63
N ILE A 49 -3.78 6.85 -2.14
CA ILE A 49 -3.93 7.21 -0.73
C ILE A 49 -5.20 6.57 -0.19
N ALA A 50 -5.09 5.95 0.98
CA ALA A 50 -6.20 5.36 1.70
C ALA A 50 -6.27 5.94 3.10
N ASP A 51 -7.49 6.08 3.62
CA ASP A 51 -7.70 6.28 5.05
C ASP A 51 -7.30 5.01 5.79
N TRP A 52 -6.56 5.20 6.89
CA TRP A 52 -6.15 4.11 7.77
C TRP A 52 -7.02 4.14 9.02
N ILE A 53 -7.75 3.04 9.22
CA ILE A 53 -8.63 2.81 10.36
C ILE A 53 -8.15 1.52 11.02
N GLU A 54 -7.92 1.55 12.33
CA GLU A 54 -7.55 0.37 13.12
C GLU A 54 -8.69 -0.65 13.24
#